data_AF-A0A800CHS8-F1
#
_entry.id   AF-A0A800CHS8-F1
#
_cell.length_a   1.000
_cell.length_b   1.000
_cell.length_c   1.000
_cell.angle_alpha   90.00
_cell.angle_beta   90.00
_cell.angle_gamma   90.00
#
_symmetry.space_group_name_H-M   'P 1'
#
loop_
_entity.id
_entity.type
_entity.pdbx_description
1 polymer ?
#
loop_
_entity_poly.entity_id
_entity_poly.type
_entity_poly.pdbx_seq_one_letter_code
_entity_poly.pdbx_strand_id
1 'polypeptide(L)'
;MTTFKETDSPANVPLTGLPAGIRQPQRILAAGLGLGILADYLFYGKPVGIGLLIFVLLAVGALWRIGRLEQLRVAKRHLWLLLPLLFFAGMAALRANPYLTFFNVTAVLILLAYLLFFWGNGRIASLGLMDTFLLPWRVGGSSAACAAPVVAHSVNGRSARRGRRQIMPVLRGLLFGLPIFILFTILLASADLIFADYVENILNLQFVDNLAEWVWRGLLILLAGWLFTGGLVLALARRQ
;
A
#
# COMPACT_ATOMS: atom_id res chain seq x y z
N MET A 1 31.50 -30.97 3.62
CA MET A 1 31.72 -29.77 2.78
C MET A 1 30.55 -29.68 1.80
N THR A 2 29.39 -29.27 2.31
CA THR A 2 28.12 -29.29 1.58
C THR A 2 27.90 -27.94 0.92
N THR A 3 27.80 -27.99 -0.41
CA THR A 3 27.54 -26.90 -1.33
C THR A 3 26.36 -26.05 -0.87
N PHE A 4 26.67 -24.82 -0.48
CA PHE A 4 25.72 -23.73 -0.21
C PHE A 4 24.94 -23.48 -1.52
N LYS A 5 23.70 -23.97 -1.60
CA LYS A 5 22.85 -23.73 -2.77
C LYS A 5 22.34 -22.29 -2.68
N GLU A 6 23.05 -21.41 -3.37
CA GLU A 6 22.84 -19.96 -3.50
C GLU A 6 21.55 -19.59 -4.26
N THR A 7 20.51 -20.41 -4.17
CA THR A 7 19.22 -20.20 -4.87
C THR A 7 18.12 -19.69 -3.96
N ASP A 8 18.28 -19.76 -2.63
CA ASP A 8 17.22 -19.43 -1.66
C ASP A 8 17.47 -18.09 -0.94
N SER A 9 18.39 -17.25 -1.45
CA SER A 9 18.58 -15.89 -0.96
C SER A 9 17.38 -15.02 -1.37
N PRO A 10 16.78 -14.21 -0.46
CA PRO A 10 15.65 -13.34 -0.76
C PRO A 10 15.94 -12.27 -1.83
N ALA A 11 17.20 -12.14 -2.25
CA ALA A 11 17.67 -11.27 -3.33
C ALA A 11 17.46 -11.85 -4.74
N ASN A 12 17.13 -13.15 -4.87
CA ASN A 12 17.04 -13.84 -6.17
C ASN A 12 15.62 -13.94 -6.71
N VAL A 13 14.71 -13.05 -6.29
CA VAL A 13 13.46 -12.85 -7.03
C VAL A 13 13.85 -12.16 -8.34
N PRO A 14 13.65 -12.78 -9.52
CA PRO A 14 14.05 -12.16 -10.78
C PRO A 14 13.34 -10.82 -10.93
N LEU A 15 14.11 -9.73 -10.85
CA LEU A 15 13.65 -8.34 -10.95
C LEU A 15 13.13 -7.98 -12.37
N THR A 16 13.08 -8.95 -13.27
CA THR A 16 12.89 -8.78 -14.71
C THR A 16 11.61 -9.41 -15.27
N GLY A 17 10.71 -9.93 -14.42
CA GLY A 17 9.41 -10.45 -14.86
C GLY A 17 8.35 -10.51 -13.76
N LEU A 18 7.07 -10.52 -14.15
CA LEU A 18 6.02 -10.95 -13.23
C LEU A 18 6.38 -12.37 -12.75
N PRO A 19 6.30 -12.69 -11.43
CA PRO A 19 6.36 -14.07 -11.01
C PRO A 19 5.30 -14.83 -11.80
N ALA A 20 5.68 -15.96 -12.40
CA ALA A 20 4.80 -16.74 -13.25
C ALA A 20 3.45 -16.96 -12.54
N GLY A 21 2.32 -17.04 -13.23
CA GLY A 21 1.03 -17.40 -12.61
C GLY A 21 0.16 -16.29 -12.01
N ILE A 22 0.57 -15.01 -11.96
CA ILE A 22 -0.37 -13.91 -11.63
C ILE A 22 -1.34 -13.71 -12.80
N ARG A 23 -2.58 -14.18 -12.66
CA ARG A 23 -3.60 -14.07 -13.72
C ARG A 23 -4.16 -12.65 -13.86
N GLN A 24 -4.18 -11.86 -12.79
CA GLN A 24 -4.86 -10.55 -12.75
C GLN A 24 -4.12 -9.51 -11.89
N PRO A 25 -3.00 -8.94 -12.37
CA PRO A 25 -2.16 -7.99 -11.61
C PRO A 25 -2.93 -6.73 -11.16
N GLN A 26 -3.92 -6.31 -11.95
CA GLN A 26 -4.80 -5.18 -11.65
C GLN A 26 -5.60 -5.34 -10.35
N ARG A 27 -6.01 -6.56 -9.98
CA ARG A 27 -6.77 -6.79 -8.73
C ARG A 27 -5.87 -6.70 -7.49
N ILE A 28 -4.61 -7.11 -7.62
CA ILE A 28 -3.63 -7.02 -6.54
C ILE A 28 -3.27 -5.55 -6.28
N LEU A 29 -3.08 -4.78 -7.35
CA LEU A 29 -2.87 -3.32 -7.27
C LEU A 29 -4.07 -2.59 -6.67
N ALA A 30 -5.29 -2.91 -7.11
CA ALA A 30 -6.49 -2.30 -6.54
C ALA A 30 -6.66 -2.65 -5.05
N ALA A 31 -6.35 -3.88 -4.64
CA ALA A 31 -6.38 -4.28 -3.24
C ALA A 31 -5.30 -3.58 -2.40
N GLY A 32 -4.07 -3.48 -2.91
CA GLY A 32 -2.99 -2.77 -2.23
C GLY A 32 -3.27 -1.28 -2.07
N LEU A 33 -3.71 -0.61 -3.14
CA LEU A 33 -4.14 0.79 -3.08
C LEU A 33 -5.34 0.99 -2.15
N GLY A 34 -6.32 0.09 -2.18
CA GLY A 34 -7.46 0.12 -1.26
C GLY A 34 -7.02 0.04 0.19
N LEU A 35 -6.08 -0.86 0.53
CA LEU A 35 -5.49 -0.95 1.87
C LEU A 35 -4.70 0.31 2.25
N GLY A 36 -3.99 0.94 1.31
CA GLY A 36 -3.31 2.22 1.54
C GLY A 36 -4.27 3.36 1.87
N ILE A 37 -5.39 3.47 1.14
CA ILE A 37 -6.44 4.48 1.40
C ILE A 37 -7.11 4.22 2.75
N LEU A 38 -7.42 2.95 3.04
CA LEU A 38 -7.98 2.55 4.33
C LEU A 38 -7.03 2.85 5.48
N ALA A 39 -5.72 2.68 5.29
CA ALA A 39 -4.73 3.03 6.31
C ALA A 39 -4.77 4.53 6.64
N ASP A 40 -4.76 5.42 5.63
CA ASP A 40 -4.87 6.86 5.86
C ASP A 40 -6.18 7.22 6.57
N TYR A 41 -7.33 6.73 6.10
CA TYR A 41 -8.62 7.03 6.73
C TYR A 41 -8.71 6.63 8.21
N LEU A 42 -7.99 5.57 8.57
CA LEU A 42 -8.09 4.89 9.86
C LEU A 42 -7.06 5.38 10.88
N PHE A 43 -5.91 5.88 10.42
CA PHE A 43 -4.83 6.40 11.27
C PHE A 43 -4.69 7.92 11.24
N TYR A 44 -5.21 8.60 10.22
CA TYR A 44 -5.06 10.05 10.11
C TYR A 44 -5.92 10.79 11.13
N GLY A 45 -5.29 11.61 11.98
CA GLY A 45 -5.95 12.45 12.98
C GLY A 45 -6.69 11.69 14.10
N LYS A 46 -6.47 10.38 14.23
CA LYS A 46 -7.22 9.49 15.16
C LYS A 46 -6.27 8.63 15.99
N PRO A 47 -6.66 8.27 17.23
CA PRO A 47 -5.89 7.33 18.03
C PRO A 47 -5.87 5.95 17.36
N VAL A 48 -4.68 5.33 17.34
CA VAL A 48 -4.38 4.09 16.62
C VAL A 48 -5.21 2.88 17.09
N GLY A 49 -5.80 2.92 18.28
CA GLY A 49 -6.35 1.75 18.99
C GLY A 49 -7.28 0.84 18.18
N ILE A 50 -8.56 1.24 18.02
CA ILE A 50 -9.54 0.44 17.26
C ILE A 50 -9.19 0.40 15.77
N GLY A 51 -8.57 1.47 15.26
CA GLY A 51 -8.13 1.56 13.88
C GLY A 51 -7.18 0.43 13.50
N LEU A 52 -6.23 0.09 14.37
CA LEU A 52 -5.29 -0.99 14.11
C LEU A 52 -5.97 -2.36 14.02
N LEU A 53 -6.98 -2.63 14.85
CA LEU A 53 -7.74 -3.89 14.80
C LEU A 53 -8.48 -4.03 13.46
N ILE A 54 -9.21 -2.98 13.07
CA ILE A 54 -9.95 -2.95 11.80
C ILE A 54 -8.98 -3.12 10.63
N PHE A 55 -7.82 -2.46 10.70
CA PHE A 55 -6.78 -2.56 9.67
C PHE A 55 -6.28 -3.99 9.49
N VAL A 56 -5.95 -4.67 10.59
CA VAL A 56 -5.47 -6.06 10.58
C VAL A 56 -6.53 -7.00 10.01
N LEU A 57 -7.80 -6.84 10.38
CA LEU A 57 -8.89 -7.65 9.82
C LEU A 57 -9.03 -7.45 8.31
N LEU A 58 -8.93 -6.21 7.82
CA LEU A 58 -8.99 -5.89 6.40
C LEU A 58 -7.79 -6.46 5.63
N ALA A 59 -6.58 -6.34 6.18
CA ALA A 59 -5.37 -6.90 5.58
C ALA A 59 -5.44 -8.43 5.47
N VAL A 60 -5.84 -9.12 6.54
CA VAL A 60 -6.03 -10.58 6.54
C VAL A 60 -7.16 -10.99 5.59
N GLY A 61 -8.28 -10.25 5.58
CA GLY A 61 -9.39 -10.47 4.67
C GLY A 61 -9.00 -10.31 3.20
N ALA A 62 -8.20 -9.29 2.87
CA ALA A 62 -7.66 -9.08 1.52
C ALA A 62 -6.74 -10.23 1.09
N LEU A 63 -5.84 -10.65 1.98
CA LEU A 63 -4.94 -11.79 1.76
C LEU A 63 -5.74 -13.08 1.51
N TRP A 64 -6.79 -13.31 2.30
CA TRP A 64 -7.63 -14.50 2.15
C TRP A 64 -8.52 -14.46 0.89
N ARG A 65 -9.05 -13.29 0.52
CA ARG A 65 -9.86 -13.10 -0.69
C ARG A 65 -9.02 -13.32 -1.94
N ILE A 66 -7.83 -12.72 -2.01
CA ILE A 66 -6.88 -12.93 -3.12
C ILE A 66 -6.44 -14.40 -3.14
N GLY A 67 -6.15 -14.97 -1.97
CA GLY A 67 -5.82 -16.38 -1.83
C GLY A 67 -6.89 -17.34 -2.37
N ARG A 68 -8.18 -17.05 -2.13
CA ARG A 68 -9.29 -17.85 -2.69
C ARG A 68 -9.47 -17.65 -4.19
N LEU A 69 -9.36 -16.41 -4.68
CA LEU A 69 -9.51 -16.09 -6.10
C LEU A 69 -8.43 -16.75 -6.96
N GLU A 70 -7.24 -16.97 -6.41
CA GLU A 70 -6.15 -17.68 -7.07
C GLU A 70 -6.12 -19.20 -6.74
N GLN A 71 -7.21 -19.75 -6.16
CA GLN A 71 -7.36 -21.17 -5.79
C GLN A 71 -6.22 -21.71 -4.91
N LEU A 72 -5.67 -20.87 -4.03
CA LEU A 72 -4.55 -21.24 -3.18
C LEU A 72 -5.04 -22.04 -1.96
N ARG A 73 -4.51 -23.26 -1.82
CA ARG A 73 -4.72 -24.09 -0.61
C ARG A 73 -3.92 -23.51 0.56
N VAL A 74 -4.60 -22.77 1.43
CA VAL A 74 -4.00 -22.23 2.66
C VAL A 74 -3.52 -23.38 3.55
N ALA A 75 -2.24 -23.37 3.93
CA ALA A 75 -1.71 -24.35 4.87
C ALA A 75 -2.28 -24.05 6.27
N LYS A 76 -3.25 -24.87 6.70
CA LYS A 76 -3.96 -24.72 7.98
C LYS A 76 -3.03 -24.63 9.20
N ARG A 77 -1.82 -25.18 9.09
CA ARG A 77 -0.80 -25.23 10.15
C ARG A 77 -0.30 -23.86 10.59
N HIS A 78 -0.35 -22.84 9.74
CA HIS A 78 0.15 -21.49 10.04
C HIS A 78 -0.96 -20.50 10.44
N LEU A 79 -2.25 -20.93 10.44
CA LEU A 79 -3.35 -20.09 10.93
C LEU A 79 -3.25 -19.77 12.43
N TRP A 80 -2.47 -20.55 13.19
CA TRP A 80 -2.26 -20.25 14.60
C TRP A 80 -1.61 -18.87 14.83
N LEU A 81 -0.84 -18.34 13.86
CA LEU A 81 -0.26 -16.99 13.93
C LEU A 81 -1.30 -15.86 13.88
N LEU A 82 -2.52 -16.12 13.40
CA LEU A 82 -3.60 -15.15 13.44
C LEU A 82 -4.07 -14.88 14.87
N LEU A 83 -3.96 -15.86 15.77
CA LEU A 83 -4.39 -15.71 17.15
C LEU A 83 -3.57 -14.67 17.92
N PRO A 84 -2.22 -14.74 17.98
CA PRO A 84 -1.43 -13.70 18.62
C PRO A 84 -1.51 -12.37 17.86
N LEU A 85 -1.67 -12.38 16.53
CA LEU A 85 -1.85 -11.16 15.74
C LEU A 85 -3.12 -10.40 16.14
N LEU A 86 -4.25 -11.10 16.21
CA LEU A 86 -5.52 -10.52 16.65
C LEU A 86 -5.50 -10.16 18.13
N PHE A 87 -4.79 -10.91 18.97
CA PHE A 87 -4.63 -10.59 20.39
C PHE A 87 -3.90 -9.25 20.59
N PHE A 88 -2.74 -9.05 19.94
CA PHE A 88 -2.01 -7.78 20.05
C PHE A 88 -2.77 -6.60 19.43
N ALA A 89 -3.48 -6.85 18.32
CA ALA A 89 -4.36 -5.84 17.73
C ALA A 89 -5.54 -5.47 18.64
N GLY A 90 -6.14 -6.45 19.31
CA GLY A 90 -7.17 -6.26 20.33
C GLY A 90 -6.67 -5.50 21.55
N MET A 91 -5.47 -5.85 22.03
CA MET A 91 -4.82 -5.14 23.14
C MET A 91 -4.56 -3.66 22.83
N ALA A 92 -4.18 -3.34 21.59
CA ALA A 92 -4.05 -1.94 21.14
C ALA A 92 -5.40 -1.19 21.15
N ALA A 93 -6.51 -1.89 20.87
CA ALA A 93 -7.85 -1.31 20.91
C ALA A 93 -8.39 -1.09 22.34
N LEU A 94 -8.01 -1.96 23.29
CA LEU A 94 -8.52 -1.95 24.66
C LEU A 94 -7.74 -1.02 25.61
N ARG A 95 -6.51 -0.59 25.26
CA ARG A 95 -5.69 0.30 26.10
C ARG A 95 -5.29 1.58 25.38
N ALA A 96 -5.60 2.72 25.98
CA ALA A 96 -5.16 4.05 25.54
C ALA A 96 -3.83 4.49 26.18
N ASN A 97 -2.88 3.57 26.43
CA ASN A 97 -1.56 3.95 26.95
C ASN A 97 -0.55 4.02 25.79
N PRO A 98 0.05 5.20 25.49
CA PRO A 98 0.92 5.39 24.33
C PRO A 98 2.08 4.41 24.22
N TYR A 99 2.74 4.09 25.35
CA TYR A 99 3.88 3.18 25.36
C TYR A 99 3.47 1.74 25.05
N LEU A 100 2.36 1.27 25.62
CA LEU A 100 1.84 -0.07 25.30
C LEU A 100 1.34 -0.16 23.86
N THR A 101 0.71 0.89 23.34
CA THR A 101 0.28 0.94 21.94
C THR A 101 1.47 0.85 21.00
N PHE A 102 2.59 1.53 21.30
CA PHE A 102 3.82 1.42 20.52
C PHE A 102 4.35 -0.02 20.45
N PHE A 103 4.42 -0.72 21.59
CA PHE A 103 4.83 -2.13 21.62
C PHE A 103 3.85 -3.05 20.89
N ASN A 104 2.54 -2.82 21.04
CA ASN A 104 1.51 -3.60 20.35
C ASN A 104 1.57 -3.39 18.83
N VAL A 105 1.73 -2.15 18.36
CA VAL A 105 1.91 -1.82 16.94
C VAL A 105 3.15 -2.52 16.39
N THR A 106 4.27 -2.42 17.10
CA THR A 106 5.53 -3.07 16.70
C THR A 106 5.37 -4.59 16.61
N ALA A 107 4.75 -5.21 17.62
CA ALA A 107 4.44 -6.64 17.60
C ALA A 107 3.56 -7.01 16.40
N VAL A 108 2.49 -6.24 16.14
CA VAL A 108 1.58 -6.47 15.00
C VAL A 108 2.32 -6.38 13.67
N LEU A 109 3.20 -5.39 13.48
CA LEU A 109 3.99 -5.26 12.25
C LEU A 109 4.93 -6.45 12.06
N ILE A 110 5.60 -6.90 13.13
CA ILE A 110 6.46 -8.09 13.10
C ILE A 110 5.63 -9.33 12.75
N LEU A 111 4.50 -9.56 13.44
CA LEU A 111 3.64 -10.70 13.17
C LEU A 111 3.05 -10.69 11.77
N LEU A 112 2.74 -9.51 11.21
CA LEU A 112 2.24 -9.36 9.84
C LEU A 112 3.34 -9.69 8.82
N ALA A 113 4.59 -9.28 9.06
CA ALA A 113 5.72 -9.68 8.22
C ALA A 113 5.97 -11.19 8.26
N TYR A 114 5.88 -11.81 9.44
CA TYR A 114 5.93 -13.27 9.58
C TYR A 114 4.76 -13.95 8.88
N LEU A 115 3.55 -13.41 8.99
CA LEU A 115 2.37 -13.95 8.31
C LEU A 115 2.59 -13.96 6.79
N LEU A 116 3.07 -12.86 6.21
CA LEU A 116 3.39 -12.78 4.78
C LEU A 116 4.47 -13.79 4.37
N PHE A 117 5.51 -13.95 5.18
CA PHE A 117 6.59 -14.91 4.92
C PHE A 117 6.11 -16.36 4.98
N PHE A 118 5.36 -16.73 6.03
CA PHE A 118 4.82 -18.09 6.23
C PHE A 118 3.70 -18.43 5.25
N TRP A 119 2.97 -17.43 4.75
CA TRP A 119 1.94 -17.65 3.74
C TRP A 119 2.53 -18.13 2.41
N GLY A 120 3.74 -17.66 2.09
CA GLY A 120 4.48 -18.03 0.88
C GLY A 120 5.23 -19.35 0.99
N ASN A 121 5.82 -19.68 2.16
CA ASN A 121 6.70 -20.85 2.29
C ASN A 121 6.47 -21.65 3.60
N GLY A 122 6.27 -22.96 3.48
CA GLY A 122 5.86 -23.85 4.59
C GLY A 122 6.99 -24.53 5.36
N ARG A 123 8.24 -24.04 5.31
CA ARG A 123 9.38 -24.70 5.97
C ARG A 123 10.11 -23.77 6.93
N ILE A 124 10.05 -24.13 8.22
CA ILE A 124 10.67 -23.45 9.37
C ILE A 124 12.16 -23.84 9.52
N ALA A 125 12.60 -24.92 8.86
CA ALA A 125 13.78 -25.68 9.27
C ALA A 125 15.16 -25.10 8.86
N SER A 126 15.24 -23.92 8.24
CA SER A 126 16.52 -23.35 7.79
C SER A 126 16.77 -21.88 8.18
N LEU A 127 15.91 -21.27 8.99
CA LEU A 127 16.11 -19.90 9.45
C LEU A 127 17.03 -19.88 10.68
N GLY A 128 18.22 -19.29 10.54
CA GLY A 128 19.07 -18.99 11.70
C GLY A 128 18.38 -18.00 12.65
N LEU A 129 18.76 -18.00 13.93
CA LEU A 129 18.27 -17.02 14.92
C LEU A 129 18.46 -15.58 14.46
N MET A 130 19.57 -15.29 13.77
CA MET A 130 19.85 -13.96 13.20
C MET A 130 18.93 -13.62 12.00
N ASP A 131 18.61 -14.59 11.16
CA ASP A 131 17.66 -14.39 10.04
C ASP A 131 16.23 -14.16 10.53
N THR A 132 15.89 -14.69 11.71
CA THR A 132 14.59 -14.50 12.38
C THR A 132 14.41 -13.03 12.77
N PHE A 133 15.42 -12.41 13.41
CA PHE A 133 15.37 -10.98 13.76
C PHE A 133 15.39 -10.03 12.56
N LEU A 134 16.14 -10.39 11.51
CA LEU A 134 16.25 -9.57 10.29
C LEU A 134 15.09 -9.76 9.31
N LEU A 135 14.22 -10.75 9.55
CA LEU A 135 13.13 -11.12 8.66
C LEU A 135 12.16 -9.96 8.35
N PRO A 136 11.67 -9.17 9.34
CA PRO A 136 10.73 -8.09 9.07
C PRO A 136 11.35 -7.01 8.17
N TRP A 137 12.63 -6.70 8.40
CA TRP A 137 13.37 -5.73 7.60
C TRP A 137 13.56 -6.22 6.15
N ARG A 138 13.93 -7.49 5.98
CA ARG A 138 14.10 -8.12 4.65
C ARG A 138 12.77 -8.27 3.91
N VAL A 139 11.68 -8.60 4.60
CA VAL A 139 10.32 -8.67 4.03
C VAL A 139 9.85 -7.29 3.60
N GLY A 140 10.11 -6.24 4.39
CA GLY A 140 9.84 -4.86 4.01
C GLY A 140 10.57 -4.46 2.72
N GLY A 141 11.88 -4.68 2.66
CA GLY A 141 12.70 -4.37 1.48
C GLY A 141 12.32 -5.18 0.24
N SER A 142 12.06 -6.48 0.38
CA SER A 142 11.65 -7.35 -0.73
C SER A 142 10.22 -7.09 -1.20
N SER A 143 9.31 -6.70 -0.30
CA SER A 143 7.97 -6.24 -0.68
C SER A 143 8.05 -5.00 -1.56
N ALA A 144 8.87 -4.01 -1.17
CA ALA A 144 9.09 -2.82 -1.99
C ALA A 144 9.67 -3.16 -3.38
N ALA A 145 10.59 -4.14 -3.48
CA ALA A 145 11.16 -4.57 -4.74
C ALA A 145 10.18 -5.37 -5.62
N CYS A 146 9.31 -6.20 -5.02
CA CYS A 146 8.34 -7.03 -5.75
C CYS A 146 7.14 -6.24 -6.29
N ALA A 147 6.83 -5.08 -5.72
CA ALA A 147 5.78 -4.19 -6.24
C ALA A 147 6.16 -3.56 -7.58
N ALA A 148 7.46 -3.30 -7.81
CA ALA A 148 7.97 -2.63 -9.02
C ALA A 148 7.60 -3.34 -10.34
N PRO A 149 7.85 -4.65 -10.53
CA PRO A 149 7.52 -5.33 -11.78
C PRO A 149 6.00 -5.46 -12.03
N VAL A 150 5.18 -5.53 -10.98
CA VAL A 150 3.72 -5.60 -11.08
C VAL A 150 3.13 -4.27 -11.53
N VAL A 151 3.62 -3.17 -10.95
CA VAL A 151 3.29 -1.81 -11.40
C VAL A 151 3.78 -1.63 -12.83
N ALA A 152 5.03 -1.95 -13.14
CA ALA A 152 5.57 -1.82 -14.50
C ALA A 152 4.79 -2.62 -15.56
N HIS A 153 4.34 -3.85 -15.24
CA HIS A 153 3.51 -4.64 -16.16
C HIS A 153 2.07 -4.13 -16.27
N SER A 154 1.49 -3.61 -15.20
CA SER A 154 0.17 -2.97 -15.23
C SER A 154 0.19 -1.64 -15.99
N VAL A 155 1.30 -0.91 -15.89
CA VAL A 155 1.65 0.25 -16.71
C VAL A 155 2.35 -0.23 -17.98
N ASN A 156 1.78 -1.24 -18.63
CA ASN A 156 2.27 -1.67 -19.92
C ASN A 156 2.20 -0.49 -20.90
N GLY A 157 3.21 -0.31 -21.74
CA GLY A 157 3.34 0.87 -22.62
C GLY A 157 2.11 1.13 -23.51
N ARG A 158 1.27 0.11 -23.77
CA ARG A 158 -0.01 0.25 -24.49
C ARG A 158 -1.11 0.92 -23.65
N SER A 159 -1.22 0.60 -22.35
CA SER A 159 -2.17 1.23 -21.43
C SER A 159 -1.75 2.68 -21.13
N ALA A 160 -0.46 2.91 -20.84
CA ALA A 160 0.08 4.24 -20.63
C ALA A 160 -0.06 5.14 -21.88
N ARG A 161 0.16 4.59 -23.09
CA ARG A 161 -0.01 5.34 -24.35
C ARG A 161 -1.48 5.62 -24.67
N ARG A 162 -2.42 4.75 -24.25
CA ARG A 162 -3.87 4.98 -24.38
C ARG A 162 -4.38 6.02 -23.38
N GLY A 163 -4.00 5.92 -22.11
CA GLY A 163 -4.29 6.93 -21.08
C GLY A 163 -3.69 8.29 -21.45
N ARG A 164 -2.45 8.33 -21.94
CA ARG A 164 -1.81 9.55 -22.47
C ARG A 164 -2.58 10.12 -23.66
N ARG A 165 -3.04 9.29 -24.62
CA ARG A 165 -3.87 9.78 -25.74
C ARG A 165 -5.23 10.32 -25.30
N GLN A 166 -5.76 9.88 -24.17
CA GLN A 166 -7.06 10.32 -23.65
C GLN A 166 -6.93 11.57 -22.76
N ILE A 167 -5.87 11.68 -21.96
CA ILE A 167 -5.62 12.81 -21.06
C ILE A 167 -4.94 13.97 -21.80
N MET A 168 -4.09 13.72 -22.80
CA MET A 168 -3.35 14.79 -23.50
C MET A 168 -4.25 15.83 -24.19
N PRO A 169 -5.37 15.45 -24.85
CA PRO A 169 -6.32 16.43 -25.38
C PRO A 169 -6.96 17.29 -24.29
N VAL A 170 -7.32 16.70 -23.14
CA VAL A 170 -7.88 17.43 -22.00
C VAL A 170 -6.83 18.38 -21.41
N LEU A 171 -5.60 17.92 -21.25
CA LEU A 171 -4.51 18.74 -20.72
C LEU A 171 -4.18 19.90 -21.66
N ARG A 172 -4.19 19.66 -22.97
CA ARG A 172 -4.02 20.71 -23.99
C ARG A 172 -5.20 21.68 -23.97
N GLY A 173 -6.43 21.18 -23.90
CA GLY A 173 -7.64 21.99 -23.79
C GLY A 173 -7.62 22.87 -22.53
N LEU A 174 -7.20 22.30 -21.40
CA LEU A 174 -7.01 23.03 -20.16
C LEU A 174 -5.90 24.07 -20.30
N LEU A 175 -4.74 23.71 -20.87
CA LEU A 175 -3.62 24.64 -21.06
C LEU A 175 -4.00 25.84 -21.93
N PHE A 176 -4.77 25.62 -22.99
CA PHE A 176 -5.23 26.69 -23.88
C PHE A 176 -6.44 27.45 -23.33
N GLY A 177 -7.32 26.79 -22.56
CA GLY A 177 -8.52 27.41 -21.98
C GLY A 177 -8.23 28.21 -20.70
N LEU A 178 -7.22 27.80 -19.93
CA LEU A 178 -6.83 28.41 -18.66
C LEU A 178 -6.50 29.91 -18.75
N PRO A 179 -5.72 30.43 -19.73
CA PRO A 179 -5.47 31.87 -19.82
C PRO A 179 -6.76 32.67 -20.07
N ILE A 180 -7.66 32.17 -20.91
CA ILE A 180 -8.96 32.80 -21.18
C ILE A 180 -9.82 32.76 -19.92
N PHE A 181 -9.85 31.62 -19.23
CA PHE A 181 -10.60 31.44 -17.99
C PHE A 181 -10.12 32.39 -16.88
N ILE A 182 -8.80 32.61 -16.76
CA ILE A 182 -8.24 33.58 -15.82
C ILE A 182 -8.74 34.99 -16.15
N LEU A 183 -8.68 35.41 -17.41
CA LEU A 183 -9.16 36.74 -17.81
C LEU A 183 -10.64 36.93 -17.46
N PHE A 184 -11.49 35.95 -17.76
CA PHE A 184 -12.90 35.99 -17.39
C PHE A 184 -13.12 36.03 -15.88
N THR A 185 -12.35 35.24 -15.12
CA THR A 185 -12.45 35.20 -13.66
C THR A 185 -12.10 36.56 -13.05
N ILE A 186 -11.02 37.21 -13.53
CA ILE A 186 -10.63 38.56 -13.09
C ILE A 186 -11.71 39.58 -13.45
N LEU A 187 -12.25 39.52 -14.67
CA LEU A 187 -13.26 40.46 -15.13
C LEU A 187 -14.56 40.34 -14.31
N LEU A 188 -14.99 39.11 -14.01
CA LEU A 188 -16.22 38.84 -13.27
C LEU A 188 -16.07 39.15 -11.78
N ALA A 189 -14.93 38.83 -11.19
CA ALA A 189 -14.59 39.22 -9.81
C ALA A 189 -14.55 40.75 -9.65
N SER A 190 -14.11 41.48 -10.68
CA SER A 190 -14.12 42.96 -10.66
C SER A 190 -15.53 43.55 -10.77
N ALA A 191 -16.45 42.84 -11.42
CA ALA A 191 -17.80 43.33 -11.70
C ALA A 191 -18.82 43.04 -10.59
N ASP A 192 -18.62 41.98 -9.80
CA ASP A 192 -19.54 41.56 -8.73
C ASP A 192 -18.78 41.17 -7.46
N LEU A 193 -19.15 41.81 -6.34
CA LEU A 193 -18.56 41.58 -5.02
C LEU A 193 -18.76 40.14 -4.51
N ILE A 194 -19.89 39.50 -4.85
CA ILE A 194 -20.15 38.11 -4.44
C ILE A 194 -19.16 37.17 -5.15
N PHE A 195 -18.88 37.44 -6.43
CA PHE A 195 -17.92 36.63 -7.20
C PHE A 195 -16.48 36.89 -6.75
N ALA A 196 -16.16 38.13 -6.38
CA ALA A 196 -14.89 38.48 -5.77
C ALA A 196 -14.63 37.67 -4.49
N ASP A 197 -15.62 37.61 -3.59
CA ASP A 197 -15.50 36.87 -2.32
C ASP A 197 -15.31 35.36 -2.54
N TYR A 198 -15.97 34.75 -3.53
CA TYR A 198 -15.72 33.35 -3.89
C TYR A 198 -14.32 33.12 -4.45
N VAL A 199 -13.85 33.99 -5.34
CA VAL A 199 -12.50 33.88 -5.92
C VAL A 199 -11.44 34.09 -4.85
N GLU A 200 -11.62 35.05 -3.96
CA GLU A 200 -10.75 35.33 -2.83
C GLU A 200 -10.72 34.13 -1.86
N ASN A 201 -11.87 33.53 -1.53
CA ASN A 201 -11.92 32.32 -0.70
C ASN A 201 -11.24 31.10 -1.34
N ILE A 202 -11.31 30.94 -2.67
CA ILE A 202 -10.60 29.87 -3.39
C ILE A 202 -9.09 30.13 -3.46
N LEU A 203 -8.67 31.38 -3.66
CA LEU A 203 -7.26 31.79 -3.75
C LEU A 203 -6.60 32.02 -2.39
N ASN A 204 -7.41 32.14 -1.33
CA ASN A 204 -6.91 32.31 0.03
C ASN A 204 -6.03 31.12 0.41
N LEU A 205 -4.95 31.43 1.12
CA LEU A 205 -3.88 30.51 1.48
C LEU A 205 -4.36 29.26 2.24
N GLN A 206 -5.60 29.19 2.73
CA GLN A 206 -6.17 27.97 3.31
C GLN A 206 -6.08 26.75 2.37
N PHE A 207 -6.24 26.92 1.06
CA PHE A 207 -6.04 25.82 0.11
C PHE A 207 -4.57 25.41 0.01
N VAL A 208 -3.66 26.40 0.04
CA VAL A 208 -2.20 26.23 -0.08
C VAL A 208 -1.60 25.64 1.21
N ASP A 209 -2.08 26.09 2.37
CA ASP A 209 -1.70 25.65 3.72
C ASP A 209 -2.02 24.16 3.90
N ASN A 210 -3.20 23.74 3.44
CA ASN A 210 -3.60 22.34 3.47
C ASN A 210 -3.03 21.53 2.30
N LEU A 211 -2.61 22.15 1.20
CA LEU A 211 -2.10 21.46 0.01
C LEU A 211 -0.90 20.58 0.34
N ALA A 212 0.00 21.09 1.18
CA ALA A 212 1.15 20.33 1.69
C ALA A 212 0.69 19.08 2.45
N GLU A 213 -0.35 19.19 3.28
CA GLU A 213 -0.95 18.07 4.01
C GLU A 213 -1.58 17.05 3.05
N TRP A 214 -2.38 17.48 2.08
CA TRP A 214 -2.99 16.59 1.08
C TRP A 214 -1.94 15.84 0.25
N VAL A 215 -0.88 16.54 -0.17
CA VAL A 215 0.24 15.94 -0.91
C VAL A 215 0.97 14.93 -0.04
N TRP A 216 1.26 15.30 1.21
CA TRP A 216 1.92 14.42 2.17
C TRP A 216 1.11 13.14 2.43
N ARG A 217 -0.20 13.28 2.67
CA ARG A 217 -1.13 12.14 2.84
C ARG A 217 -1.21 11.28 1.59
N GLY A 218 -1.30 11.90 0.41
CA GLY A 218 -1.26 11.18 -0.86
C GLY A 218 0.01 10.34 -1.02
N LEU A 219 1.16 10.90 -0.65
CA LEU A 219 2.45 10.20 -0.69
C LEU A 219 2.49 9.03 0.31
N LEU A 220 1.98 9.22 1.52
CA LEU A 220 1.84 8.15 2.52
C LEU A 220 0.91 7.02 2.05
N ILE A 221 -0.23 7.34 1.45
CA ILE A 221 -1.17 6.37 0.87
C ILE A 221 -0.48 5.56 -0.23
N LEU A 222 0.25 6.24 -1.12
CA LEU A 222 0.96 5.59 -2.21
C LEU A 222 2.08 4.67 -1.68
N LEU A 223 2.84 5.13 -0.69
CA LEU A 223 3.90 4.34 -0.06
C LEU A 223 3.31 3.11 0.65
N ALA A 224 2.24 3.29 1.42
CA ALA A 224 1.54 2.19 2.09
C ALA A 224 0.97 1.20 1.06
N GLY A 225 0.27 1.69 0.04
CA GLY A 225 -0.30 0.88 -1.02
C GLY A 225 0.77 0.11 -1.81
N TRP A 226 1.94 0.73 -2.02
CA TRP A 226 3.11 0.08 -2.63
C TRP A 226 3.61 -1.08 -1.77
N LEU A 227 3.77 -0.87 -0.47
CA LEU A 227 4.20 -1.91 0.47
C LEU A 227 3.20 -3.07 0.55
N PHE A 228 1.88 -2.79 0.61
CA PHE A 228 0.86 -3.84 0.64
C PHE A 228 0.78 -4.62 -0.66
N THR A 229 0.85 -3.92 -1.81
CA THR A 229 0.92 -4.58 -3.12
C THR A 229 2.14 -5.50 -3.17
N GLY A 230 3.29 -5.00 -2.74
CA GLY A 230 4.54 -5.76 -2.65
C GLY A 230 4.45 -7.00 -1.77
N GLY A 231 3.87 -6.87 -0.58
CA GLY A 231 3.68 -7.97 0.36
C GLY A 231 2.74 -9.04 -0.18
N LEU A 232 1.64 -8.63 -0.82
CA LEU A 232 0.71 -9.56 -1.50
C LEU A 232 1.41 -10.32 -2.61
N VAL A 233 2.20 -9.65 -3.46
CA VAL A 233 2.95 -10.28 -4.55
C VAL A 233 4.01 -11.23 -4.01
N LEU A 234 4.74 -10.84 -2.97
CA LEU A 234 5.75 -11.69 -2.32
C LEU A 234 5.12 -12.98 -1.76
N ALA A 235 3.94 -12.87 -1.14
CA ALA A 235 3.21 -14.02 -0.62
C ALA A 235 2.77 -14.99 -1.73
N LEU A 236 2.49 -14.47 -2.93
CA LEU A 236 2.11 -15.27 -4.11
C LEU A 236 3.33 -15.89 -4.82
N ALA A 237 4.39 -15.12 -5.01
CA ALA A 237 5.58 -15.51 -5.75
C ALA A 237 6.36 -16.66 -5.09
N ARG A 238 6.38 -16.71 -3.75
CA ARG A 238 7.16 -17.71 -3.00
C ARG A 238 6.50 -19.08 -2.89
N ARG A 239 5.25 -19.23 -3.37
CA ARG A 239 4.49 -20.48 -3.29
C ARG A 239 4.62 -21.35 -4.56
N GLN A 240 5.32 -20.88 -5.57
CA GLN A 240 5.65 -21.61 -6.81
C GLN A 240 7.03 -22.24 -6.70
#